data_AF-A0A3S4WGF3-F1
#
_entry.id   AF-A0A3S4WGF3-F1
#
_cell.length_a   1.000
_cell.length_b   1.000
_cell.length_c   1.000
_cell.angle_alpha   90.00
_cell.angle_beta   90.00
_cell.angle_gamma   90.00
#
_symmetry.space_group_name_H-M   'P 1'
#
loop_
_entity.id
_entity.type
_entity.pdbx_description
1 polymer ?
#
loop_
_entity_poly.entity_id
_entity_poly.type
_entity_poly.pdbx_seq_one_letter_code
_entity_poly.pdbx_strand_id
1 'polypeptide(L)'
;MRGLPAFITGRAHRGRDRSGGSRRRGALFAALLVIAALIPAGRPPAMAQDVAGITVQASPVVFSWVSVPNQTETFMNSNPTFTYTYKCYSPAGTAFAEGTVTLKGREETRLEFPTGDAGTDYCMFWVEKDEDAHVPGFTFQSSTPYKGVLTTDPTRKVYLSTYYNVIPGDFTVSKVVTGEPPSEWLKTYKQYRFTYTCTTDAGAVQKGLVWVQNGKSVKTSVVASDCVIKEADVDSDFLNADVTTTYSVNGGASTSEPPTVRATRGDGGNPTVTVNNHYAELRGDFAVVKTVTGADAGDREFVFTYTCTDPDETSGSMRVRADGQPVNAGFSLPKDTTCTIVEQREGTEIEGYTLSKLGQATVTITAGATARAEIENTYTPAPAPEPSPEPTPSATTQAPNPEPSPTATTEAPNPEPNPEPTATATTEAPSPEPNPSATTQAPNPEPIPSATTQAPAPAPSPSADGNATAPSSAPAPAGSASAGAPSAGSGSAKDRPALARTGTSPVVPALLGSGTVLVGLALLRAHSRRRN
;
A
#
# COMPACT_ATOMS: atom_id res chain seq x y z
N MET A 1 -40.13 -46.30 2.29
CA MET A 1 -39.54 -47.65 2.47
C MET A 1 -38.77 -47.70 3.79
N ARG A 2 -38.37 -48.88 4.28
CA ARG A 2 -37.59 -49.06 5.54
C ARG A 2 -36.07 -48.93 5.25
N GLY A 3 -35.18 -48.61 6.20
CA GLY A 3 -35.38 -48.31 7.62
C GLY A 3 -34.08 -48.07 8.40
N LEU A 4 -34.21 -47.96 9.73
CA LEU A 4 -33.23 -47.73 10.81
C LEU A 4 -33.74 -48.53 12.06
N PRO A 5 -33.09 -48.53 13.24
CA PRO A 5 -31.66 -48.59 13.60
C PRO A 5 -31.37 -49.66 14.72
N ALA A 6 -30.13 -49.75 15.21
CA ALA A 6 -29.80 -50.12 16.61
C ALA A 6 -28.32 -49.80 16.94
N PHE A 7 -27.82 -49.96 18.18
CA PHE A 7 -28.01 -49.24 19.47
C PHE A 7 -27.00 -49.84 20.50
N ILE A 8 -27.08 -49.46 21.79
CA ILE A 8 -26.27 -49.92 22.97
C ILE A 8 -24.90 -49.21 23.05
N THR A 9 -24.50 -48.36 24.02
CA THR A 9 -24.82 -47.99 25.44
C THR A 9 -23.91 -48.59 26.53
N GLY A 10 -23.32 -47.72 27.37
CA GLY A 10 -22.58 -48.05 28.61
C GLY A 10 -22.11 -46.77 29.34
N ARG A 11 -22.22 -46.69 30.69
CA ARG A 11 -21.97 -45.45 31.47
C ARG A 11 -21.60 -45.75 32.94
N ALA A 12 -20.88 -44.82 33.58
CA ALA A 12 -20.58 -44.71 35.02
C ALA A 12 -19.50 -45.73 35.53
N HIS A 13 -18.68 -45.42 36.54
CA HIS A 13 -19.00 -44.82 37.84
C HIS A 13 -17.99 -43.81 38.42
N ARG A 14 -18.43 -43.04 39.43
CA ARG A 14 -17.57 -42.31 40.39
C ARG A 14 -17.22 -43.19 41.59
N GLY A 15 -16.04 -42.98 42.17
CA GLY A 15 -15.66 -43.45 43.52
C GLY A 15 -14.75 -42.43 44.21
N ARG A 16 -14.87 -42.25 45.54
CA ARG A 16 -14.14 -41.25 46.32
C ARG A 16 -14.11 -41.61 47.81
N ASP A 17 -12.94 -42.00 48.33
CA ASP A 17 -12.50 -41.83 49.74
C ASP A 17 -10.95 -41.93 49.77
N ARG A 18 -10.13 -41.34 50.65
CA ARG A 18 -10.17 -40.80 52.04
C ARG A 18 -9.76 -41.77 53.17
N SER A 19 -9.03 -41.20 54.15
CA SER A 19 -8.22 -41.87 55.21
C SER A 19 -7.07 -42.71 54.63
N GLY A 20 -5.95 -43.00 55.33
CA GLY A 20 -5.44 -42.70 56.67
C GLY A 20 -4.34 -43.75 57.00
N GLY A 21 -3.39 -43.61 57.93
CA GLY A 21 -2.97 -42.50 58.78
C GLY A 21 -1.98 -43.00 59.86
N SER A 22 -1.10 -42.12 60.37
CA SER A 22 -0.26 -42.28 61.57
C SER A 22 0.86 -43.36 61.63
N ARG A 23 2.04 -42.88 62.04
CA ARG A 23 3.26 -43.64 62.45
C ARG A 23 3.09 -44.37 63.80
N ARG A 24 3.86 -45.45 64.01
CA ARG A 24 4.69 -45.78 65.20
C ARG A 24 5.52 -47.04 64.85
N ARG A 25 6.86 -47.08 64.89
CA ARG A 25 7.92 -46.84 65.90
C ARG A 25 8.22 -48.03 66.84
N GLY A 26 9.37 -48.66 66.62
CA GLY A 26 10.15 -49.48 67.57
C GLY A 26 10.17 -51.00 67.29
N ALA A 27 11.20 -51.77 67.68
CA ALA A 27 12.58 -51.43 68.09
C ALA A 27 13.47 -52.72 68.18
N LEU A 28 14.78 -52.54 68.42
CA LEU A 28 15.79 -53.50 68.90
C LEU A 28 16.36 -54.63 67.99
N PHE A 29 17.60 -54.36 67.52
CA PHE A 29 18.85 -55.10 67.82
C PHE A 29 19.20 -56.52 67.29
N ALA A 30 20.49 -56.62 66.93
CA ALA A 30 21.43 -57.75 67.05
C ALA A 30 21.33 -58.95 66.10
N ALA A 31 22.15 -58.92 65.05
CA ALA A 31 23.29 -59.85 64.89
C ALA A 31 24.31 -59.28 63.88
N LEU A 32 25.57 -59.05 64.29
CA LEU A 32 26.65 -58.68 63.37
C LEU A 32 27.61 -59.88 63.27
N LEU A 33 27.71 -60.50 62.10
CA LEU A 33 28.64 -61.61 61.84
C LEU A 33 29.62 -61.19 60.75
N VAL A 34 30.90 -61.14 61.11
CA VAL A 34 31.97 -60.65 60.24
C VAL A 34 32.38 -61.74 59.26
N ILE A 35 32.14 -61.50 57.96
CA ILE A 35 32.79 -62.24 56.87
C ILE A 35 33.76 -61.28 56.19
N ALA A 36 35.05 -61.46 56.46
CA ALA A 36 36.12 -60.71 55.81
C ALA A 36 36.37 -61.28 54.40
N ALA A 37 35.57 -60.85 53.43
CA ALA A 37 35.82 -61.14 52.03
C ALA A 37 37.00 -60.30 51.52
N LEU A 38 38.11 -60.97 51.18
CA LEU A 38 39.25 -60.35 50.51
C LEU A 38 38.84 -59.86 49.12
N ILE A 39 38.57 -58.56 48.99
CA ILE A 39 38.46 -57.91 47.69
C ILE A 39 39.89 -57.85 47.10
N PRO A 40 40.20 -58.55 46.00
CA PRO A 40 41.48 -58.38 45.32
C PRO A 40 41.57 -56.94 44.83
N ALA A 41 42.72 -56.29 45.00
CA ALA A 41 42.90 -54.88 44.66
C ALA A 41 42.56 -54.65 43.18
N GLY A 42 41.37 -54.10 42.94
CA GLY A 42 40.88 -53.79 41.61
C GLY A 42 41.86 -52.84 40.94
N ARG A 43 42.36 -53.25 39.77
CA ARG A 43 43.10 -52.40 38.85
C ARG A 43 42.35 -51.06 38.77
N PRO A 44 43.00 -49.89 38.95
CA PRO A 44 42.30 -48.62 38.85
C PRO A 44 41.56 -48.57 37.51
N PRO A 45 40.36 -47.97 37.44
CA PRO A 45 39.67 -47.84 36.17
C PRO A 45 40.65 -47.22 35.17
N ALA A 46 40.81 -47.86 34.02
CA ALA A 46 41.70 -47.34 32.99
C ALA A 46 41.30 -45.89 32.75
N MET A 47 42.22 -44.95 32.97
CA MET A 47 41.91 -43.54 32.80
C MET A 47 41.35 -43.37 31.40
N ALA A 48 40.16 -42.75 31.29
CA ALA A 48 39.66 -42.34 30.00
C ALA A 48 40.76 -41.46 29.40
N GLN A 49 41.36 -41.92 28.29
CA GLN A 49 42.33 -41.11 27.58
C GLN A 49 41.54 -39.95 27.01
N ASP A 50 41.79 -38.74 27.52
CA ASP A 50 41.15 -37.53 27.01
C ASP A 50 41.48 -37.40 25.52
N VAL A 51 40.53 -37.76 24.66
CA VAL A 51 40.80 -37.89 23.22
C VAL A 51 41.06 -36.50 22.66
N ALA A 52 42.26 -36.31 22.11
CA ALA A 52 42.65 -35.07 21.47
C ALA A 52 41.71 -34.77 20.29
N GLY A 53 41.23 -33.53 20.21
CA GLY A 53 40.24 -33.15 19.22
C GLY A 53 40.14 -31.65 19.00
N ILE A 54 39.31 -31.25 18.05
CA ILE A 54 39.05 -29.84 17.74
C ILE A 54 37.53 -29.65 17.69
N THR A 55 37.02 -28.71 18.47
CA THR A 55 35.64 -28.22 18.31
C THR A 55 35.64 -27.11 17.27
N VAL A 56 34.98 -27.32 16.13
CA VAL A 56 34.85 -26.35 15.04
C VAL A 56 33.44 -25.72 15.04
N GLN A 57 33.35 -24.47 14.58
CA GLN A 57 32.08 -23.75 14.40
C GLN A 57 32.10 -22.93 13.11
N ALA A 58 31.06 -23.03 12.29
CA ALA A 58 30.91 -22.21 11.09
C ALA A 58 30.56 -20.75 11.45
N SER A 59 31.39 -19.80 11.00
CA SER A 59 31.31 -18.38 11.36
C SER A 59 31.18 -17.47 10.12
N PRO A 60 30.10 -17.56 9.34
CA PRO A 60 29.93 -16.79 8.12
C PRO A 60 29.83 -15.28 8.35
N VAL A 61 30.40 -14.49 7.44
CA VAL A 61 30.46 -13.02 7.49
C VAL A 61 29.93 -12.45 6.17
N VAL A 62 28.95 -11.54 6.27
CA VAL A 62 28.22 -10.99 5.12
C VAL A 62 28.50 -9.50 4.96
N PHE A 63 29.05 -9.12 3.81
CA PHE A 63 29.30 -7.74 3.40
C PHE A 63 28.31 -7.29 2.32
N SER A 64 28.11 -5.97 2.19
CA SER A 64 27.42 -5.38 1.06
C SER A 64 27.96 -3.98 0.78
N TRP A 65 28.01 -3.65 -0.51
CA TRP A 65 28.41 -2.33 -1.03
C TRP A 65 27.21 -1.37 -1.21
N VAL A 66 26.01 -1.84 -0.89
CA VAL A 66 24.75 -1.08 -0.86
C VAL A 66 24.01 -1.41 0.44
N SER A 67 23.33 -0.43 1.04
CA SER A 67 22.51 -0.68 2.24
C SER A 67 21.34 -1.62 1.91
N VAL A 68 21.42 -2.87 2.39
CA VAL A 68 20.34 -3.86 2.29
C VAL A 68 19.87 -4.18 3.72
N PRO A 69 18.62 -3.89 4.09
CA PRO A 69 18.14 -4.04 5.47
C PRO A 69 18.11 -5.52 5.86
N ASN A 70 18.54 -5.83 7.08
CA ASN A 70 18.52 -7.19 7.64
C ASN A 70 19.25 -8.26 6.79
N GLN A 71 20.25 -7.88 5.98
CA GLN A 71 20.98 -8.80 5.09
C GLN A 71 21.58 -10.02 5.81
N THR A 72 22.14 -9.83 7.00
CA THR A 72 22.76 -10.91 7.80
C THR A 72 21.71 -11.83 8.43
N GLU A 73 20.53 -11.30 8.78
CA GLU A 73 19.39 -12.11 9.24
C GLU A 73 18.84 -12.96 8.08
N THR A 74 18.66 -12.35 6.91
CA THR A 74 18.24 -13.03 5.67
C THR A 74 19.22 -14.14 5.29
N PHE A 75 20.52 -13.89 5.39
CA PHE A 75 21.56 -14.91 5.19
C PHE A 75 21.40 -16.08 6.17
N MET A 76 21.31 -15.81 7.47
CA MET A 76 21.17 -16.89 8.47
C MET A 76 19.85 -17.66 8.33
N ASN A 77 18.77 -16.98 7.93
CA ASN A 77 17.45 -17.58 7.70
C ASN A 77 17.40 -18.46 6.43
N SER A 78 18.41 -18.42 5.56
CA SER A 78 18.56 -19.40 4.46
C SER A 78 19.00 -20.79 4.95
N ASN A 79 19.31 -20.95 6.25
CA ASN A 79 19.94 -22.15 6.81
C ASN A 79 21.16 -22.60 5.97
N PRO A 80 22.17 -21.73 5.82
CA PRO A 80 23.31 -22.00 4.95
C PRO A 80 24.13 -23.16 5.52
N THR A 81 24.68 -23.99 4.64
CA THR A 81 25.47 -25.17 4.97
C THR A 81 26.82 -25.07 4.28
N PHE A 82 27.90 -25.42 4.99
CA PHE A 82 29.27 -25.27 4.53
C PHE A 82 30.03 -26.58 4.72
N THR A 83 30.70 -27.06 3.69
CA THR A 83 31.64 -28.20 3.79
C THR A 83 33.07 -27.67 3.79
N TYR A 84 33.82 -28.03 4.84
CA TYR A 84 35.23 -27.69 4.96
C TYR A 84 36.07 -28.96 4.81
N THR A 85 37.04 -28.97 3.90
CA THR A 85 38.09 -29.97 3.86
C THR A 85 39.10 -29.67 4.97
N TYR A 86 39.65 -30.73 5.59
CA TYR A 86 40.71 -30.61 6.58
C TYR A 86 41.84 -31.62 6.37
N LYS A 87 43.05 -31.23 6.76
CA LYS A 87 44.23 -32.10 6.89
C LYS A 87 44.94 -31.78 8.22
N CYS A 88 45.33 -32.81 8.96
CA CYS A 88 45.92 -32.72 10.29
C CYS A 88 47.38 -33.18 10.28
N TYR A 89 48.23 -32.41 10.95
CA TYR A 89 49.69 -32.49 10.90
C TYR A 89 50.29 -32.46 12.31
N SER A 90 51.36 -33.22 12.50
CA SER A 90 52.23 -33.09 13.68
C SER A 90 53.14 -31.86 13.56
N PRO A 91 53.85 -31.43 14.62
CA PRO A 91 54.86 -30.37 14.55
C PRO A 91 55.96 -30.59 13.51
N ALA A 92 56.23 -31.84 13.12
CA ALA A 92 57.19 -32.19 12.08
C ALA A 92 56.65 -32.02 10.64
N GLY A 93 55.37 -31.63 10.48
CA GLY A 93 54.71 -31.51 9.18
C GLY A 93 54.19 -32.83 8.59
N THR A 94 54.31 -33.95 9.31
CA THR A 94 53.76 -35.24 8.90
C THR A 94 52.24 -35.21 9.01
N ALA A 95 51.53 -35.42 7.90
CA ALA A 95 50.08 -35.57 7.89
C ALA A 95 49.67 -36.93 8.49
N PHE A 96 48.64 -36.93 9.36
CA PHE A 96 48.15 -38.15 10.03
C PHE A 96 46.64 -38.39 9.90
N ALA A 97 45.85 -37.37 9.56
CA ALA A 97 44.41 -37.49 9.32
C ALA A 97 43.95 -36.47 8.28
N GLU A 98 42.93 -36.80 7.51
CA GLU A 98 42.27 -35.91 6.56
C GLU A 98 40.81 -36.30 6.33
N GLY A 99 40.00 -35.36 5.87
CA GLY A 99 38.59 -35.59 5.59
C GLY A 99 37.83 -34.28 5.36
N THR A 100 36.52 -34.34 5.50
CA THR A 100 35.63 -33.18 5.44
C THR A 100 34.77 -33.07 6.69
N VAL A 101 34.28 -31.86 6.98
CA VAL A 101 33.25 -31.60 7.99
C VAL A 101 32.22 -30.64 7.42
N THR A 102 30.94 -31.03 7.46
CA THR A 102 29.82 -30.23 6.99
C THR A 102 29.07 -29.63 8.18
N LEU A 103 28.88 -28.31 8.17
CA LEU A 103 28.30 -27.53 9.27
C LEU A 103 27.22 -26.59 8.74
N LYS A 104 26.09 -26.48 9.43
CA LYS A 104 25.14 -25.37 9.22
C LYS A 104 25.65 -24.08 9.86
N GLY A 105 25.08 -22.95 9.47
CA GLY A 105 25.42 -21.64 10.03
C GLY A 105 25.34 -21.57 11.57
N ARG A 106 26.49 -21.37 12.21
CA ARG A 106 26.72 -21.39 13.67
C ARG A 106 26.59 -22.76 14.35
N GLU A 107 26.46 -23.86 13.59
CA GLU A 107 26.53 -25.22 14.12
C GLU A 107 27.94 -25.54 14.62
N GLU A 108 28.02 -26.37 15.66
CA GLU A 108 29.26 -26.75 16.34
C GLU A 108 29.45 -28.27 16.24
N THR A 109 30.68 -28.73 16.01
CA THR A 109 31.00 -30.16 15.95
C THR A 109 32.40 -30.40 16.49
N ARG A 110 32.59 -31.46 17.27
CA ARG A 110 33.91 -31.92 17.70
C ARG A 110 34.41 -33.02 16.77
N LEU A 111 35.59 -32.81 16.18
CA LEU A 111 36.36 -33.84 15.53
C LEU A 111 37.34 -34.43 16.54
N GLU A 112 37.44 -35.75 16.61
CA GLU A 112 38.29 -36.47 17.56
C GLU A 112 39.34 -37.31 16.83
N PHE A 113 40.56 -37.29 17.33
CA PHE A 113 41.74 -37.85 16.68
C PHE A 113 42.49 -38.76 17.68
N PRO A 114 42.14 -40.06 17.77
CA PRO A 114 42.71 -40.98 18.76
C PRO A 114 44.22 -41.21 18.70
N THR A 115 44.88 -40.71 17.65
CA THR A 115 46.34 -40.83 17.41
C THR A 115 47.05 -39.47 17.35
N GLY A 116 46.40 -38.37 17.73
CA GLY A 116 46.97 -37.02 17.68
C GLY A 116 47.38 -36.47 19.05
N ASP A 117 48.47 -35.72 19.11
CA ASP A 117 49.01 -35.17 20.35
C ASP A 117 48.42 -33.78 20.69
N ALA A 118 47.72 -33.71 21.83
CA ALA A 118 47.05 -32.49 22.29
C ALA A 118 48.05 -31.38 22.66
N GLY A 119 47.80 -30.17 22.14
CA GLY A 119 48.62 -28.97 22.35
C GLY A 119 49.74 -28.76 21.33
N THR A 120 50.08 -29.77 20.53
CA THR A 120 51.17 -29.73 19.54
C THR A 120 50.68 -29.97 18.12
N ASP A 121 49.81 -30.97 17.93
CA ASP A 121 49.26 -31.29 16.61
C ASP A 121 48.19 -30.28 16.20
N TYR A 122 47.98 -30.13 14.89
CA TYR A 122 47.01 -29.17 14.37
C TYR A 122 46.38 -29.61 13.06
N CYS A 123 45.12 -29.22 12.84
CA CYS A 123 44.45 -29.35 11.55
C CYS A 123 44.35 -27.98 10.87
N MET A 124 44.57 -27.99 9.55
CA MET A 124 44.21 -26.90 8.66
C MET A 124 42.80 -27.17 8.11
N PHE A 125 41.96 -26.14 8.03
CA PHE A 125 40.58 -26.19 7.52
C PHE A 125 40.38 -25.16 6.41
N TRP A 126 39.74 -25.52 5.30
CA TRP A 126 39.40 -24.59 4.20
C TRP A 126 38.15 -25.07 3.45
N VAL A 127 37.49 -24.16 2.73
CA VAL A 127 36.51 -24.51 1.70
C VAL A 127 37.28 -24.87 0.41
N GLU A 128 37.03 -26.04 -0.16
CA GLU A 128 37.78 -26.53 -1.33
C GLU A 128 37.19 -26.05 -2.67
N LYS A 129 35.87 -25.82 -2.73
CA LYS A 129 35.18 -25.26 -3.88
C LYS A 129 34.07 -24.29 -3.47
N ASP A 130 33.75 -23.34 -4.32
CA ASP A 130 32.66 -22.38 -4.08
C ASP A 130 31.27 -23.05 -3.96
N GLU A 131 31.08 -24.24 -4.55
CA GLU A 131 29.83 -25.02 -4.43
C GLU A 131 29.62 -25.56 -3.00
N ASP A 132 30.71 -25.89 -2.28
CA ASP A 132 30.69 -26.35 -0.89
C ASP A 132 30.30 -25.25 0.11
N ALA A 133 30.16 -24.01 -0.36
CA ALA A 133 29.78 -22.83 0.40
C ALA A 133 28.69 -21.97 -0.29
N HIS A 134 27.96 -22.51 -1.27
CA HIS A 134 26.99 -21.75 -2.03
C HIS A 134 25.73 -21.38 -1.21
N VAL A 135 25.31 -20.11 -1.28
CA VAL A 135 24.09 -19.61 -0.63
C VAL A 135 23.32 -18.70 -1.61
N PRO A 136 22.13 -19.11 -2.10
CA PRO A 136 21.36 -18.31 -3.07
C PRO A 136 21.03 -16.90 -2.56
N GLY A 137 21.23 -15.90 -3.42
CA GLY A 137 21.16 -14.47 -3.07
C GLY A 137 22.49 -13.88 -2.57
N PHE A 138 23.56 -14.66 -2.46
CA PHE A 138 24.88 -14.22 -2.01
C PHE A 138 25.99 -14.81 -2.89
N THR A 139 27.09 -14.06 -3.03
CA THR A 139 28.30 -14.53 -3.73
C THR A 139 29.35 -14.85 -2.67
N PHE A 140 29.78 -16.11 -2.59
CA PHE A 140 30.98 -16.49 -1.85
C PHE A 140 32.19 -15.70 -2.35
N GLN A 141 33.09 -15.31 -1.46
CA GLN A 141 34.26 -14.49 -1.79
C GLN A 141 35.57 -15.19 -1.41
N SER A 142 35.62 -15.79 -0.22
CA SER A 142 36.76 -16.58 0.23
C SER A 142 36.45 -17.32 1.53
N SER A 143 37.26 -18.34 1.81
CA SER A 143 37.59 -18.76 3.17
C SER A 143 39.08 -18.54 3.39
N THR A 144 39.49 -18.05 4.56
CA THR A 144 40.91 -18.08 4.95
C THR A 144 41.22 -19.46 5.56
N PRO A 145 42.31 -20.15 5.18
CA PRO A 145 42.67 -21.41 5.80
C PRO A 145 42.90 -21.27 7.31
N TYR A 146 42.10 -21.96 8.12
CA TYR A 146 42.14 -21.87 9.58
C TYR A 146 43.00 -22.97 10.19
N LYS A 147 43.90 -22.59 11.11
CA LYS A 147 44.66 -23.53 11.93
C LYS A 147 43.98 -23.76 13.28
N GLY A 148 43.51 -24.98 13.53
CA GLY A 148 43.06 -25.44 14.84
C GLY A 148 44.11 -26.36 15.48
N VAL A 149 44.52 -26.08 16.71
CA VAL A 149 45.42 -26.96 17.49
C VAL A 149 44.58 -27.99 18.25
N LEU A 150 45.00 -29.26 18.23
CA LEU A 150 44.31 -30.34 18.95
C LEU A 150 44.32 -30.09 20.45
N THR A 151 43.22 -30.44 21.13
CA THR A 151 43.09 -30.21 22.57
C THR A 151 42.12 -31.20 23.23
N THR A 152 42.39 -31.52 24.48
CA THR A 152 41.52 -32.29 25.37
C THR A 152 40.32 -31.47 25.90
N ASP A 153 40.40 -30.14 25.82
CA ASP A 153 39.36 -29.20 26.28
C ASP A 153 38.32 -28.96 25.17
N PRO A 154 37.10 -29.53 25.26
CA PRO A 154 36.09 -29.41 24.21
C PRO A 154 35.47 -28.01 24.14
N THR A 155 35.72 -27.14 25.11
CA THR A 155 35.15 -25.78 25.14
C THR A 155 35.89 -24.80 24.22
N ARG A 156 37.11 -25.16 23.78
CA ARG A 156 37.93 -24.38 22.85
C ARG A 156 37.43 -24.55 21.41
N LYS A 157 36.89 -23.46 20.85
CA LYS A 157 36.30 -23.43 19.50
C LYS A 157 37.25 -22.82 18.48
N VAL A 158 37.28 -23.41 17.30
CA VAL A 158 37.90 -22.86 16.09
C VAL A 158 36.81 -22.32 15.18
N TYR A 159 36.74 -21.00 15.04
CA TYR A 159 35.74 -20.32 14.22
C TYR A 159 36.17 -20.31 12.75
N LEU A 160 35.49 -21.09 11.93
CA LEU A 160 35.75 -21.22 10.50
C LEU A 160 34.99 -20.13 9.75
N SER A 161 35.64 -19.00 9.48
CA SER A 161 35.01 -17.87 8.78
C SER A 161 34.96 -18.07 7.26
N THR A 162 33.80 -17.78 6.69
CA THR A 162 33.54 -17.73 5.25
C THR A 162 32.95 -16.37 4.91
N TYR A 163 33.43 -15.74 3.84
CA TYR A 163 33.12 -14.35 3.50
C TYR A 163 32.21 -14.27 2.27
N TYR A 164 31.16 -13.45 2.35
CA TYR A 164 30.14 -13.29 1.31
C TYR A 164 29.89 -11.83 0.97
N ASN A 165 29.59 -11.57 -0.31
CA ASN A 165 28.89 -10.36 -0.73
C ASN A 165 27.40 -10.67 -0.92
N VAL A 166 26.51 -9.75 -0.51
CA VAL A 166 25.09 -9.77 -0.91
C VAL A 166 24.99 -9.58 -2.44
N ILE A 167 24.11 -10.35 -3.09
CA ILE A 167 23.64 -10.04 -4.45
C ILE A 167 22.40 -9.13 -4.28
N PRO A 168 22.49 -7.82 -4.55
CA PRO A 168 21.37 -6.92 -4.34
C PRO A 168 20.30 -7.10 -5.41
N GLY A 169 19.05 -7.24 -4.97
CA GLY A 169 17.86 -6.97 -5.76
C GLY A 169 17.38 -5.55 -5.53
N ASP A 170 16.66 -4.99 -6.51
CA ASP A 170 16.02 -3.68 -6.41
C ASP A 170 14.57 -3.77 -6.90
N PHE A 171 13.67 -3.01 -6.28
CA PHE A 171 12.33 -2.72 -6.82
C PHE A 171 11.92 -1.27 -6.51
N THR A 172 10.90 -0.77 -7.19
CA THR A 172 10.32 0.55 -6.97
C THR A 172 8.85 0.42 -6.60
N VAL A 173 8.39 1.18 -5.59
CA VAL A 173 6.95 1.33 -5.30
C VAL A 173 6.52 2.73 -5.65
N SER A 174 5.47 2.85 -6.47
CA SER A 174 4.91 4.12 -6.94
C SER A 174 3.47 4.27 -6.45
N LYS A 175 3.10 5.41 -5.85
CA LYS A 175 1.71 5.66 -5.42
C LYS A 175 0.99 6.56 -6.40
N VAL A 176 -0.22 6.16 -6.78
CA VAL A 176 -1.17 6.97 -7.55
C VAL A 176 -2.49 7.07 -6.76
N VAL A 177 -3.14 8.22 -6.85
CA VAL A 177 -4.48 8.49 -6.32
C VAL A 177 -5.31 9.06 -7.46
N THR A 178 -6.51 8.51 -7.68
CA THR A 178 -7.43 8.91 -8.76
C THR A 178 -8.87 9.00 -8.24
N GLY A 179 -9.76 9.61 -9.04
CA GLY A 179 -11.12 9.93 -8.61
C GLY A 179 -11.12 11.09 -7.61
N GLU A 180 -12.18 11.19 -6.81
CA GLU A 180 -12.37 12.28 -5.84
C GLU A 180 -12.21 11.82 -4.39
N PRO A 181 -10.97 11.76 -3.86
CA PRO A 181 -10.74 11.51 -2.45
C PRO A 181 -11.27 12.67 -1.58
N PRO A 182 -11.88 12.37 -0.42
CA PRO A 182 -12.63 13.34 0.41
C PRO A 182 -11.78 14.42 1.11
N SER A 183 -10.48 14.51 0.84
CA SER A 183 -9.65 15.63 1.28
C SER A 183 -8.39 15.79 0.45
N GLU A 184 -7.95 17.03 0.26
CA GLU A 184 -6.67 17.35 -0.41
C GLU A 184 -5.45 16.78 0.32
N TRP A 185 -5.58 16.46 1.62
CA TRP A 185 -4.55 15.74 2.37
C TRP A 185 -4.22 14.37 1.75
N LEU A 186 -5.21 13.68 1.18
CA LEU A 186 -5.01 12.40 0.47
C LEU A 186 -4.29 12.56 -0.87
N LYS A 187 -4.47 13.70 -1.57
CA LYS A 187 -3.84 14.04 -2.84
C LYS A 187 -2.40 14.57 -2.66
N THR A 188 -2.12 15.37 -1.62
CA THR A 188 -0.86 16.14 -1.49
C THR A 188 0.04 15.74 -0.31
N TYR A 189 -0.49 15.27 0.83
CA TYR A 189 0.32 15.10 2.05
C TYR A 189 0.45 13.65 2.55
N LYS A 190 -0.59 12.81 2.41
CA LYS A 190 -0.61 11.44 2.96
C LYS A 190 0.57 10.62 2.44
N GLN A 191 1.35 10.10 3.39
CA GLN A 191 2.29 9.01 3.18
C GLN A 191 1.49 7.70 3.19
N TYR A 192 1.43 6.99 2.07
CA TYR A 192 0.78 5.69 1.97
C TYR A 192 1.78 4.60 2.38
N ARG A 193 1.35 3.70 3.28
CA ARG A 193 2.21 2.65 3.84
C ARG A 193 2.12 1.38 3.02
N PHE A 194 3.27 0.88 2.59
CA PHE A 194 3.40 -0.40 1.91
C PHE A 194 4.19 -1.37 2.77
N THR A 195 3.73 -2.61 2.81
CA THR A 195 4.51 -3.76 3.26
C THR A 195 5.12 -4.46 2.07
N TYR A 196 6.33 -4.98 2.23
CA TYR A 196 6.88 -6.00 1.33
C TYR A 196 7.26 -7.26 2.10
N THR A 197 7.08 -8.41 1.46
CA THR A 197 7.64 -9.69 1.87
C THR A 197 8.36 -10.28 0.66
N CYS A 198 9.68 -10.42 0.78
CA CYS A 198 10.55 -10.94 -0.26
C CYS A 198 11.12 -12.30 0.17
N THR A 199 11.19 -13.24 -0.77
CA THR A 199 11.68 -14.60 -0.53
C THR A 199 12.82 -14.90 -1.50
N THR A 200 14.00 -15.25 -0.99
CA THR A 200 15.13 -15.66 -1.84
C THR A 200 14.90 -17.06 -2.40
N ASP A 201 15.68 -17.48 -3.40
CA ASP A 201 15.61 -18.85 -3.96
C ASP A 201 15.95 -19.95 -2.92
N ALA A 202 16.58 -19.58 -1.79
CA ALA A 202 16.82 -20.46 -0.65
C ALA A 202 15.64 -20.50 0.36
N GLY A 203 14.51 -19.86 0.05
CA GLY A 203 13.36 -19.74 0.94
C GLY A 203 13.53 -18.74 2.10
N ALA A 204 14.63 -17.96 2.12
CA ALA A 204 14.86 -16.99 3.19
C ALA A 204 13.95 -15.77 3.02
N VAL A 205 13.18 -15.45 4.07
CA VAL A 205 12.18 -14.37 4.03
C VAL A 205 12.72 -13.08 4.63
N GLN A 206 12.73 -12.02 3.82
CA GLN A 206 13.05 -10.64 4.17
C GLN A 206 11.74 -9.82 4.17
N LYS A 207 11.54 -8.93 5.16
CA LYS A 207 10.34 -8.09 5.28
C LYS A 207 10.69 -6.65 5.60
N GLY A 208 9.83 -5.72 5.18
CA GLY A 208 9.98 -4.32 5.52
C GLY A 208 8.79 -3.46 5.15
N LEU A 209 8.99 -2.14 5.31
CA LEU A 209 8.01 -1.10 5.06
C LEU A 209 8.57 -0.06 4.07
N VAL A 210 7.70 0.49 3.25
CA VAL A 210 7.98 1.64 2.37
C VAL A 210 6.85 2.67 2.56
N TRP A 211 7.19 3.95 2.56
CA TRP A 211 6.23 5.05 2.61
C TRP A 211 6.33 5.87 1.32
N VAL A 212 5.21 6.10 0.64
CA VAL A 212 5.17 6.80 -0.65
C VAL A 212 4.00 7.78 -0.67
N GLN A 213 4.26 9.03 -1.07
CA GLN A 213 3.19 10.01 -1.34
C GLN A 213 2.62 9.82 -2.75
N ASN A 214 1.38 10.26 -2.97
CA ASN A 214 0.77 10.33 -4.29
C ASN A 214 1.68 11.03 -5.33
N GLY A 215 1.77 10.47 -6.53
CA GLY A 215 2.62 10.97 -7.61
C GLY A 215 4.13 10.83 -7.35
N LYS A 216 4.54 10.11 -6.29
CA LYS A 216 5.95 9.81 -5.98
C LYS A 216 6.24 8.31 -6.09
N SER A 217 7.53 8.01 -6.12
CA SER A 217 8.06 6.65 -6.19
C SER A 217 9.24 6.49 -5.24
N VAL A 218 9.37 5.34 -4.60
CA VAL A 218 10.51 5.02 -3.72
C VAL A 218 11.14 3.71 -4.16
N LYS A 219 12.45 3.77 -4.47
CA LYS A 219 13.29 2.61 -4.73
C LYS A 219 13.67 1.93 -3.42
N THR A 220 13.57 0.62 -3.36
CA THR A 220 13.96 -0.24 -2.24
C THR A 220 14.95 -1.29 -2.72
N SER A 221 16.04 -1.48 -1.97
CA SER A 221 17.05 -2.53 -2.23
C SER A 221 16.89 -3.66 -1.20
N VAL A 222 16.99 -4.90 -1.69
CA VAL A 222 16.77 -6.17 -0.97
C VAL A 222 17.87 -7.17 -1.34
N VAL A 223 17.89 -8.36 -0.72
CA VAL A 223 18.61 -9.51 -1.30
C VAL A 223 17.88 -9.94 -2.58
N ALA A 224 18.57 -10.43 -3.62
CA ALA A 224 17.91 -10.90 -4.84
C ALA A 224 16.86 -11.99 -4.54
N SER A 225 15.60 -11.73 -4.92
CA SER A 225 14.43 -12.43 -4.38
C SER A 225 13.15 -12.13 -5.17
N ASP A 226 12.09 -12.91 -4.93
CA ASP A 226 10.73 -12.58 -5.35
C ASP A 226 9.96 -11.87 -4.24
N CYS A 227 9.43 -10.68 -4.54
CA CYS A 227 8.81 -9.77 -3.58
C CYS A 227 7.31 -9.59 -3.84
N VAL A 228 6.49 -9.81 -2.81
CA VAL A 228 5.07 -9.39 -2.78
C VAL A 228 4.98 -8.01 -2.14
N ILE A 229 4.39 -7.03 -2.84
CA ILE A 229 4.20 -5.65 -2.36
C ILE A 229 2.70 -5.42 -2.13
N LYS A 230 2.30 -5.04 -0.91
CA LYS A 230 0.90 -4.80 -0.52
C LYS A 230 0.74 -3.47 0.23
N GLU A 231 -0.29 -2.69 -0.10
CA GLU A 231 -0.70 -1.52 0.69
C GLU A 231 -1.30 -1.96 2.04
N ALA A 232 -0.82 -1.34 3.12
CA ALA A 232 -1.11 -1.79 4.48
C ALA A 232 -2.39 -1.17 5.09
N ASP A 233 -2.75 0.04 4.66
CA ASP A 233 -3.74 0.91 5.30
C ASP A 233 -4.84 1.36 4.31
N VAL A 234 -5.53 0.37 3.72
CA VAL A 234 -6.72 0.56 2.88
C VAL A 234 -7.96 0.51 3.77
N ASP A 235 -8.12 1.54 4.60
CA ASP A 235 -9.19 1.67 5.58
C ASP A 235 -10.27 2.63 5.04
N SER A 236 -11.35 2.07 4.50
CA SER A 236 -12.50 2.80 3.92
C SER A 236 -13.25 3.61 4.98
N ASP A 237 -13.41 3.02 6.16
CA ASP A 237 -14.36 3.45 7.18
C ASP A 237 -13.85 4.71 7.89
N PHE A 238 -12.52 4.80 8.09
CA PHE A 238 -11.88 6.04 8.57
C PHE A 238 -11.94 7.18 7.54
N LEU A 239 -12.04 6.87 6.24
CA LEU A 239 -11.96 7.86 5.17
C LEU A 239 -13.33 8.38 4.71
N ASN A 240 -14.43 7.66 4.96
CA ASN A 240 -15.76 7.99 4.42
C ASN A 240 -15.67 8.18 2.88
N ALA A 241 -15.13 7.18 2.19
CA ALA A 241 -15.11 7.11 0.72
C ALA A 241 -14.92 5.67 0.24
N ASP A 242 -15.60 5.33 -0.86
CA ASP A 242 -15.43 4.05 -1.55
C ASP A 242 -14.07 4.02 -2.26
N VAL A 243 -13.12 3.26 -1.71
CA VAL A 243 -11.75 3.18 -2.22
C VAL A 243 -11.46 1.82 -2.85
N THR A 244 -11.12 1.83 -4.14
CA THR A 244 -10.65 0.65 -4.87
C THR A 244 -9.13 0.73 -5.05
N THR A 245 -8.38 -0.14 -4.38
CA THR A 245 -6.94 -0.30 -4.59
C THR A 245 -6.66 -1.26 -5.74
N THR A 246 -5.81 -0.84 -6.68
CA THR A 246 -5.32 -1.67 -7.79
C THR A 246 -3.81 -1.55 -7.94
N TYR A 247 -3.18 -2.60 -8.46
CA TYR A 247 -1.75 -2.76 -8.63
C TYR A 247 -1.43 -2.98 -10.11
N SER A 248 -0.35 -2.38 -10.62
CA SER A 248 0.23 -2.75 -11.92
C SER A 248 1.74 -2.83 -11.84
N VAL A 249 2.33 -3.69 -12.66
CA VAL A 249 3.79 -3.91 -12.75
C VAL A 249 4.31 -3.33 -14.06
N ASN A 250 5.32 -2.47 -13.99
CA ASN A 250 5.98 -1.86 -15.15
C ASN A 250 5.03 -1.15 -16.14
N GLY A 251 3.89 -0.64 -15.66
CA GLY A 251 2.86 -0.01 -16.50
C GLY A 251 1.97 -0.98 -17.29
N GLY A 252 2.03 -2.29 -16.98
CA GLY A 252 1.11 -3.29 -17.52
C GLY A 252 -0.32 -3.18 -16.97
N ALA A 253 -1.14 -4.20 -17.24
CA ALA A 253 -2.53 -4.26 -16.78
C ALA A 253 -2.67 -4.16 -15.26
N SER A 254 -3.76 -3.54 -14.80
CA SER A 254 -4.07 -3.39 -13.37
C SER A 254 -4.84 -4.59 -12.82
N THR A 255 -4.47 -5.05 -11.62
CA THR A 255 -5.12 -6.12 -10.85
C THR A 255 -5.56 -5.62 -9.48
N SER A 256 -6.54 -6.29 -8.86
CA SER A 256 -6.90 -6.07 -7.45
C SER A 256 -5.95 -6.79 -6.46
N GLU A 257 -5.34 -7.89 -6.90
CA GLU A 257 -4.43 -8.67 -6.07
C GLU A 257 -3.00 -8.08 -6.02
N PRO A 258 -2.33 -8.11 -4.84
CA PRO A 258 -0.93 -7.71 -4.70
C PRO A 258 0.03 -8.55 -5.59
N PRO A 259 0.83 -7.93 -6.46
CA PRO A 259 1.69 -8.66 -7.38
C PRO A 259 2.93 -9.22 -6.69
N THR A 260 3.45 -10.32 -7.24
CA THR A 260 4.81 -10.80 -6.99
C THR A 260 5.73 -10.27 -8.09
N VAL A 261 6.89 -9.69 -7.73
CA VAL A 261 7.89 -9.19 -8.69
C VAL A 261 9.29 -9.65 -8.32
N ARG A 262 10.08 -10.04 -9.33
CA ARG A 262 11.47 -10.49 -9.14
C ARG A 262 12.41 -9.29 -8.97
N ALA A 263 12.89 -9.07 -7.75
CA ALA A 263 13.86 -8.02 -7.44
C ALA A 263 15.28 -8.51 -7.76
N THR A 264 15.85 -8.01 -8.86
CA THR A 264 17.21 -8.29 -9.33
C THR A 264 17.85 -7.02 -9.88
N ARG A 265 19.18 -6.92 -9.81
CA ARG A 265 19.95 -5.79 -10.37
C ARG A 265 20.63 -6.22 -11.67
N GLY A 266 20.18 -5.68 -12.80
CA GLY A 266 20.73 -6.00 -14.13
C GLY A 266 19.92 -5.40 -15.28
N ASP A 267 20.21 -5.84 -16.50
CA ASP A 267 19.79 -5.16 -17.75
C ASP A 267 18.29 -5.21 -18.03
N GLY A 268 17.53 -6.09 -17.36
CA GLY A 268 16.07 -6.16 -17.47
C GLY A 268 15.31 -5.00 -16.82
N GLY A 269 16.02 -4.13 -16.08
CA GLY A 269 15.43 -3.03 -15.32
C GLY A 269 14.81 -3.48 -13.99
N ASN A 270 14.74 -2.55 -13.03
CA ASN A 270 14.18 -2.83 -11.71
C ASN A 270 12.64 -2.78 -11.78
N PRO A 271 11.90 -3.82 -11.31
CA PRO A 271 10.44 -3.82 -11.37
C PRO A 271 9.84 -2.64 -10.59
N THR A 272 8.88 -1.97 -11.20
CA THR A 272 8.13 -0.86 -10.61
C THR A 272 6.69 -1.30 -10.38
N VAL A 273 6.28 -1.37 -9.13
CA VAL A 273 4.90 -1.67 -8.70
C VAL A 273 4.18 -0.34 -8.46
N THR A 274 3.26 -0.01 -9.35
CA THR A 274 2.36 1.14 -9.19
C THR A 274 1.11 0.70 -8.47
N VAL A 275 0.76 1.38 -7.36
CA VAL A 275 -0.45 1.10 -6.59
C VAL A 275 -1.37 2.31 -6.65
N ASN A 276 -2.47 2.19 -7.40
CA ASN A 276 -3.50 3.22 -7.52
C ASN A 276 -4.58 3.01 -6.45
N ASN A 277 -4.92 4.05 -5.69
CA ASN A 277 -6.22 4.11 -4.98
C ASN A 277 -7.16 4.99 -5.79
N HIS A 278 -8.19 4.37 -6.37
CA HIS A 278 -9.30 5.09 -6.97
C HIS A 278 -10.35 5.37 -5.88
N TYR A 279 -10.72 6.63 -5.69
CA TYR A 279 -11.76 7.06 -4.76
C TYR A 279 -13.01 7.44 -5.56
N ALA A 280 -14.08 6.66 -5.39
CA ALA A 280 -15.37 7.02 -5.95
C ALA A 280 -16.08 8.04 -5.03
N GLU A 281 -16.83 8.94 -5.63
CA GLU A 281 -17.71 9.85 -4.89
C GLU A 281 -18.83 9.04 -4.23
N LEU A 282 -19.04 9.24 -2.93
CA LEU A 282 -20.18 8.64 -2.24
C LEU A 282 -21.48 9.35 -2.66
N ARG A 283 -22.48 8.57 -3.06
CA ARG A 283 -23.79 9.09 -3.50
C ARG A 283 -24.95 8.45 -2.74
N GLY A 284 -26.11 9.08 -2.78
CA GLY A 284 -27.36 8.61 -2.17
C GLY A 284 -28.59 9.29 -2.77
N ASP A 285 -29.77 8.87 -2.35
CA ASP A 285 -31.04 9.26 -2.97
C ASP A 285 -31.87 10.17 -2.03
N PHE A 286 -32.94 10.77 -2.57
CA PHE A 286 -34.06 11.24 -1.77
C PHE A 286 -35.40 10.77 -2.32
N ALA A 287 -36.39 10.69 -1.42
CA ALA A 287 -37.78 10.38 -1.74
C ALA A 287 -38.72 11.33 -0.99
N VAL A 288 -39.84 11.69 -1.62
CA VAL A 288 -40.92 12.45 -0.99
C VAL A 288 -42.01 11.49 -0.51
N VAL A 289 -42.51 11.73 0.70
CA VAL A 289 -43.63 11.00 1.31
C VAL A 289 -44.73 12.03 1.57
N LYS A 290 -45.90 11.85 0.96
CA LYS A 290 -47.03 12.79 1.09
C LYS A 290 -48.18 12.16 1.88
N THR A 291 -48.77 12.94 2.77
CA THR A 291 -49.98 12.63 3.52
C THR A 291 -50.96 13.81 3.49
N VAL A 292 -52.25 13.54 3.75
CA VAL A 292 -53.33 14.52 3.82
C VAL A 292 -54.18 14.27 5.06
N THR A 293 -54.56 15.33 5.76
CA THR A 293 -55.49 15.31 6.89
C THR A 293 -56.60 16.34 6.73
N GLY A 294 -57.76 16.07 7.33
CA GLY A 294 -58.93 16.97 7.33
C GLY A 294 -59.83 16.90 6.09
N ALA A 295 -59.39 16.29 4.99
CA ALA A 295 -60.16 16.03 3.77
C ALA A 295 -59.78 14.68 3.15
N ASP A 296 -60.62 14.14 2.26
CA ASP A 296 -60.25 12.97 1.44
C ASP A 296 -59.27 13.37 0.33
N ALA A 297 -58.30 12.49 0.05
CA ALA A 297 -57.31 12.67 -0.99
C ALA A 297 -57.70 12.02 -2.33
N GLY A 298 -58.42 10.90 -2.30
CA GLY A 298 -58.56 10.02 -3.46
C GLY A 298 -57.22 9.65 -4.11
N ASP A 299 -57.25 9.33 -5.41
CA ASP A 299 -56.07 9.00 -6.22
C ASP A 299 -55.19 10.20 -6.63
N ARG A 300 -55.40 11.41 -6.07
CA ARG A 300 -54.76 12.62 -6.61
C ARG A 300 -53.26 12.69 -6.36
N GLU A 301 -52.58 13.34 -7.28
CA GLU A 301 -51.14 13.59 -7.23
C GLU A 301 -50.84 15.06 -6.96
N PHE A 302 -49.97 15.30 -6.00
CA PHE A 302 -49.47 16.60 -5.59
C PHE A 302 -48.15 16.89 -6.31
N VAL A 303 -47.99 18.11 -6.83
CA VAL A 303 -46.76 18.52 -7.53
C VAL A 303 -45.75 19.11 -6.56
N PHE A 304 -44.53 18.58 -6.57
CA PHE A 304 -43.40 19.11 -5.82
C PHE A 304 -42.30 19.56 -6.78
N THR A 305 -41.68 20.70 -6.51
CA THR A 305 -40.42 21.12 -7.13
C THR A 305 -39.28 20.91 -6.14
N TYR A 306 -38.11 20.52 -6.63
CA TYR A 306 -36.89 20.42 -5.81
C TYR A 306 -35.75 21.26 -6.40
N THR A 307 -34.89 21.75 -5.51
CA THR A 307 -33.59 22.34 -5.84
C THR A 307 -32.54 21.81 -4.86
N CYS A 308 -31.37 21.43 -5.36
CA CYS A 308 -30.31 20.78 -4.59
C CYS A 308 -28.99 21.56 -4.66
N THR A 309 -28.16 21.44 -3.63
CA THR A 309 -26.88 22.18 -3.48
C THR A 309 -25.65 21.43 -4.00
N ASP A 310 -25.83 20.50 -4.94
CA ASP A 310 -24.75 19.86 -5.69
C ASP A 310 -24.13 20.83 -6.72
N PRO A 311 -22.93 20.53 -7.27
CA PRO A 311 -22.24 21.42 -8.20
C PRO A 311 -22.98 21.70 -9.52
N ASP A 312 -23.93 20.84 -9.90
CA ASP A 312 -24.75 20.97 -11.11
C ASP A 312 -26.10 21.70 -10.84
N GLU A 313 -26.32 22.17 -9.60
CA GLU A 313 -27.56 22.82 -9.11
C GLU A 313 -28.84 22.01 -9.43
N THR A 314 -28.77 20.68 -9.23
CA THR A 314 -29.81 19.74 -9.67
C THR A 314 -31.21 20.15 -9.19
N SER A 315 -32.12 20.32 -10.15
CA SER A 315 -33.48 20.81 -9.91
C SER A 315 -34.49 20.18 -10.86
N GLY A 316 -35.78 20.25 -10.51
CA GLY A 316 -36.84 19.63 -11.29
C GLY A 316 -38.17 19.56 -10.54
N SER A 317 -39.05 18.65 -10.98
CA SER A 317 -40.34 18.41 -10.33
C SER A 317 -40.77 16.95 -10.37
N MET A 318 -41.65 16.57 -9.44
CA MET A 318 -42.18 15.22 -9.29
C MET A 318 -43.65 15.27 -8.84
N ARG A 319 -44.40 14.21 -9.16
CA ARG A 319 -45.79 14.00 -8.73
C ARG A 319 -45.85 12.86 -7.71
N VAL A 320 -46.60 13.06 -6.63
CA VAL A 320 -46.64 12.14 -5.47
C VAL A 320 -48.06 12.04 -4.94
N ARG A 321 -48.53 10.81 -4.66
CA ARG A 321 -49.86 10.54 -4.08
C ARG A 321 -49.82 10.71 -2.56
N ALA A 322 -50.95 11.05 -1.95
CA ALA A 322 -51.06 11.20 -0.50
C ALA A 322 -51.29 9.87 0.27
N ASP A 323 -50.70 8.78 -0.21
CA ASP A 323 -50.87 7.42 0.32
C ASP A 323 -49.82 7.02 1.39
N GLY A 324 -48.96 7.96 1.77
CA GLY A 324 -47.86 7.73 2.71
C GLY A 324 -46.71 6.88 2.16
N GLN A 325 -46.68 6.56 0.86
CA GLN A 325 -45.58 5.83 0.24
C GLN A 325 -44.45 6.79 -0.20
N PRO A 326 -43.18 6.33 -0.18
CA PRO A 326 -42.06 7.10 -0.69
C PRO A 326 -41.96 7.02 -2.21
N VAL A 327 -42.03 8.17 -2.89
CA VAL A 327 -41.67 8.30 -4.30
C VAL A 327 -40.24 8.83 -4.39
N ASN A 328 -39.32 8.03 -4.92
CA ASN A 328 -37.91 8.40 -5.14
C ASN A 328 -37.80 9.40 -6.30
N ALA A 329 -36.88 10.36 -6.20
CA ALA A 329 -36.59 11.33 -7.26
C ALA A 329 -36.02 10.68 -8.55
N GLY A 330 -35.48 9.46 -8.46
CA GLY A 330 -35.05 8.63 -9.61
C GLY A 330 -33.57 8.78 -10.00
N PHE A 331 -32.79 9.50 -9.19
CA PHE A 331 -31.35 9.72 -9.40
C PHE A 331 -30.63 9.87 -8.05
N SER A 332 -29.35 9.48 -8.02
CA SER A 332 -28.50 9.59 -6.83
C SER A 332 -27.61 10.83 -6.91
N LEU A 333 -27.57 11.61 -5.84
CA LEU A 333 -26.78 12.84 -5.67
C LEU A 333 -25.53 12.58 -4.81
N PRO A 334 -24.51 13.48 -4.84
CA PRO A 334 -23.39 13.43 -3.90
C PRO A 334 -23.84 13.42 -2.44
N LYS A 335 -23.08 12.73 -1.57
CA LYS A 335 -23.24 12.78 -0.11
C LYS A 335 -23.12 14.23 0.38
N ASP A 336 -23.90 14.56 1.41
CA ASP A 336 -23.96 15.88 2.06
C ASP A 336 -24.56 17.01 1.21
N THR A 337 -24.88 16.76 -0.08
CA THR A 337 -25.80 17.61 -0.86
C THR A 337 -27.11 17.77 -0.09
N THR A 338 -27.63 19.00 -0.06
CA THR A 338 -28.91 19.31 0.58
C THR A 338 -29.93 19.70 -0.47
N CYS A 339 -31.10 19.06 -0.45
CA CYS A 339 -32.22 19.34 -1.34
C CYS A 339 -33.35 20.01 -0.59
N THR A 340 -33.91 21.07 -1.15
CA THR A 340 -35.14 21.73 -0.68
C THR A 340 -36.29 21.34 -1.59
N ILE A 341 -37.33 20.74 -1.01
CA ILE A 341 -38.54 20.29 -1.71
C ILE A 341 -39.67 21.25 -1.32
N VAL A 342 -40.31 21.85 -2.32
CA VAL A 342 -41.42 22.80 -2.16
C VAL A 342 -42.66 22.28 -2.89
N GLU A 343 -43.79 22.25 -2.22
CA GLU A 343 -45.07 21.90 -2.83
C GLU A 343 -45.64 23.06 -3.66
N GLN A 344 -46.15 22.73 -4.84
CA GLN A 344 -46.82 23.67 -5.74
C GLN A 344 -48.33 23.62 -5.52
N ARG A 345 -49.05 24.68 -5.94
CA ARG A 345 -50.53 24.70 -5.83
C ARG A 345 -51.22 23.67 -6.73
N GLU A 346 -50.57 23.24 -7.80
CA GLU A 346 -51.11 22.24 -8.72
C GLU A 346 -51.37 20.90 -7.97
N GLY A 347 -52.61 20.40 -8.08
CA GLY A 347 -53.06 19.20 -7.36
C GLY A 347 -53.47 19.42 -5.90
N THR A 348 -53.35 20.64 -5.35
CA THR A 348 -53.70 20.91 -3.94
C THR A 348 -55.16 21.29 -3.69
N GLU A 349 -55.94 21.55 -4.74
CA GLU A 349 -57.33 21.98 -4.62
C GLU A 349 -58.26 20.79 -4.32
N ILE A 350 -59.19 20.98 -3.38
CA ILE A 350 -60.22 19.99 -3.00
C ILE A 350 -61.54 20.74 -2.87
N GLU A 351 -62.58 20.26 -3.56
CA GLU A 351 -63.91 20.86 -3.52
C GLU A 351 -64.45 20.90 -2.08
N GLY A 352 -64.90 22.10 -1.65
CA GLY A 352 -65.44 22.31 -0.30
C GLY A 352 -64.39 22.43 0.83
N TYR A 353 -63.09 22.47 0.53
CA TYR A 353 -62.03 22.62 1.54
C TYR A 353 -61.02 23.72 1.21
N THR A 354 -60.35 24.24 2.24
CA THR A 354 -59.23 25.18 2.14
C THR A 354 -57.96 24.52 2.69
N LEU A 355 -56.85 24.60 1.95
CA LEU A 355 -55.54 24.15 2.42
C LEU A 355 -54.95 25.16 3.41
N SER A 356 -54.48 24.69 4.57
CA SER A 356 -53.93 25.56 5.61
C SER A 356 -52.61 26.24 5.20
N LYS A 357 -51.73 25.51 4.51
CA LYS A 357 -50.42 25.96 4.00
C LYS A 357 -49.89 24.94 2.98
N LEU A 358 -49.13 25.40 1.98
CA LEU A 358 -48.29 24.51 1.16
C LEU A 358 -47.15 23.90 2.00
N GLY A 359 -46.85 22.63 1.75
CA GLY A 359 -45.76 21.92 2.38
C GLY A 359 -44.37 22.30 1.83
N GLN A 360 -43.36 22.16 2.69
CA GLN A 360 -41.95 22.31 2.33
C GLN A 360 -41.11 21.44 3.25
N ALA A 361 -40.09 20.78 2.71
CA ALA A 361 -39.10 20.02 3.47
C ALA A 361 -37.68 20.27 2.94
N THR A 362 -36.68 19.97 3.76
CA THR A 362 -35.27 19.98 3.37
C THR A 362 -34.64 18.67 3.84
N VAL A 363 -33.87 18.02 2.96
CA VAL A 363 -33.20 16.74 3.22
C VAL A 363 -31.73 16.82 2.85
N THR A 364 -30.88 16.12 3.59
CA THR A 364 -29.44 16.00 3.29
C THR A 364 -29.13 14.58 2.87
N ILE A 365 -28.46 14.42 1.73
CA ILE A 365 -28.17 13.13 1.09
C ILE A 365 -27.14 12.35 1.92
N THR A 366 -27.50 11.12 2.27
CA THR A 366 -26.64 10.21 3.04
C THR A 366 -26.16 9.07 2.13
N ALA A 367 -24.87 8.77 2.19
CA ALA A 367 -24.26 7.76 1.33
C ALA A 367 -24.95 6.39 1.44
N GLY A 368 -25.27 5.78 0.29
CA GLY A 368 -25.90 4.46 0.22
C GLY A 368 -27.33 4.38 0.78
N ALA A 369 -27.98 5.52 1.04
CA ALA A 369 -29.30 5.58 1.65
C ALA A 369 -30.25 6.56 0.92
N THR A 370 -31.56 6.39 1.13
CA THR A 370 -32.60 7.30 0.62
C THR A 370 -33.10 8.19 1.76
N ALA A 371 -32.81 9.49 1.69
CA ALA A 371 -33.37 10.48 2.61
C ALA A 371 -34.88 10.67 2.34
N ARG A 372 -35.69 10.93 3.39
CA ARG A 372 -37.14 11.07 3.27
C ARG A 372 -37.59 12.50 3.58
N ALA A 373 -38.27 13.12 2.62
CA ALA A 373 -38.98 14.38 2.77
C ALA A 373 -40.45 14.08 3.10
N GLU A 374 -40.78 14.04 4.40
CA GLU A 374 -42.15 13.83 4.88
C GLU A 374 -42.92 15.17 4.87
N ILE A 375 -44.04 15.22 4.16
CA ILE A 375 -44.84 16.44 3.96
C ILE A 375 -46.32 16.13 4.11
N GLU A 376 -46.99 16.78 5.06
CA GLU A 376 -48.43 16.66 5.31
C GLU A 376 -49.19 17.91 4.84
N ASN A 377 -50.38 17.74 4.25
CA ASN A 377 -51.35 18.83 4.06
C ASN A 377 -52.54 18.69 5.01
N THR A 378 -52.78 19.72 5.83
CA THR A 378 -54.00 19.82 6.65
C THR A 378 -55.02 20.73 5.97
N TYR A 379 -56.22 20.20 5.74
CA TYR A 379 -57.36 20.93 5.18
C TYR A 379 -58.41 21.23 6.24
N THR A 380 -59.12 22.34 6.08
CA THR A 380 -60.34 22.66 6.83
C THR A 380 -61.50 22.85 5.85
N PRO A 381 -62.75 22.51 6.22
CA PRO A 381 -63.92 22.85 5.41
C PRO A 381 -63.91 24.34 5.04
N ALA A 382 -64.20 24.64 3.77
CA ALA A 382 -64.33 26.01 3.31
C ALA A 382 -65.52 26.68 4.04
N PRO A 383 -65.46 27.99 4.31
CA PRO A 383 -66.64 28.71 4.79
C PRO A 383 -67.77 28.55 3.77
N ALA A 384 -68.98 28.30 4.25
CA ALA A 384 -70.15 28.19 3.37
C ALA A 384 -70.29 29.47 2.52
N PRO A 385 -70.61 29.36 1.22
CA PRO A 385 -70.77 30.54 0.37
C PRO A 385 -71.86 31.44 0.96
N GLU A 386 -71.55 32.73 1.14
CA GLU A 386 -72.55 33.69 1.57
C GLU A 386 -73.73 33.69 0.57
N PRO A 387 -74.99 33.77 1.05
CA PRO A 387 -76.14 33.71 0.16
C PRO A 387 -76.10 34.88 -0.82
N SER A 388 -75.91 34.56 -2.10
CA SER A 388 -75.90 35.54 -3.18
C SER A 388 -77.18 36.39 -3.14
N PRO A 389 -77.08 37.73 -3.23
CA PRO A 389 -78.25 38.59 -3.11
C PRO A 389 -79.28 38.29 -4.21
N GLU A 390 -80.52 38.05 -3.78
CA GLU A 390 -81.64 37.69 -4.64
C GLU A 390 -81.91 38.79 -5.70
N PRO A 391 -82.13 38.45 -6.98
CA PRO A 391 -82.23 39.44 -8.05
C PRO A 391 -83.51 40.28 -7.95
N THR A 392 -83.37 41.53 -7.50
CA THR A 392 -84.46 42.51 -7.43
C THR A 392 -85.18 42.66 -8.78
N PRO A 393 -86.51 42.47 -8.85
CA PRO A 393 -87.24 42.54 -10.11
C PRO A 393 -87.28 43.97 -10.67
N SER A 394 -87.02 44.10 -11.98
CA SER A 394 -87.06 45.40 -12.67
C SER A 394 -88.49 45.91 -12.84
N ALA A 395 -88.73 47.18 -12.50
CA ALA A 395 -89.99 47.88 -12.75
C ALA A 395 -89.78 49.01 -13.78
N THR A 396 -90.48 48.93 -14.90
CA THR A 396 -90.39 49.90 -16.00
C THR A 396 -91.40 51.03 -15.84
N THR A 397 -90.94 52.28 -15.81
CA THR A 397 -91.77 53.48 -16.00
C THR A 397 -91.05 54.46 -16.94
N GLN A 398 -91.81 55.25 -17.71
CA GLN A 398 -91.34 55.93 -18.93
C GLN A 398 -91.54 57.47 -18.88
N ALA A 399 -90.87 58.18 -19.80
CA ALA A 399 -91.11 59.55 -20.26
C ALA A 399 -90.54 60.71 -19.40
N PRO A 400 -90.37 61.92 -19.98
CA PRO A 400 -89.75 62.18 -21.29
C PRO A 400 -88.69 63.33 -21.28
N ASN A 401 -88.02 63.52 -22.42
CA ASN A 401 -87.02 64.55 -22.71
C ASN A 401 -87.55 66.00 -22.56
N PRO A 402 -86.67 66.98 -22.27
CA PRO A 402 -86.46 68.04 -23.27
C PRO A 402 -85.00 68.44 -23.56
N GLU A 403 -84.86 69.08 -24.73
CA GLU A 403 -83.67 69.65 -25.40
C GLU A 403 -82.85 70.67 -24.57
N PRO A 404 -81.57 70.94 -24.94
CA PRO A 404 -81.31 71.98 -25.96
C PRO A 404 -80.16 71.71 -26.96
N SER A 405 -79.98 72.66 -27.89
CA SER A 405 -79.09 72.67 -29.08
C SER A 405 -78.70 74.14 -29.41
N PRO A 406 -77.67 74.48 -30.24
CA PRO A 406 -76.54 73.72 -30.81
C PRO A 406 -75.19 74.20 -30.18
N THR A 407 -73.98 74.40 -30.77
CA THR A 407 -73.42 74.42 -32.15
C THR A 407 -71.87 74.33 -32.18
N ALA A 408 -71.30 73.61 -33.16
CA ALA A 408 -69.96 73.73 -33.78
C ALA A 408 -68.64 73.63 -32.95
N THR A 409 -67.44 73.31 -33.49
CA THR A 409 -66.88 72.39 -34.53
C THR A 409 -65.35 72.69 -34.66
N THR A 410 -64.55 71.79 -35.28
CA THR A 410 -63.13 71.95 -35.74
C THR A 410 -62.07 71.41 -34.75
N GLU A 411 -61.15 70.48 -35.08
CA GLU A 411 -60.94 69.63 -36.29
C GLU A 411 -60.27 68.26 -35.95
N ALA A 412 -59.96 67.45 -36.97
CA ALA A 412 -59.49 66.04 -36.90
C ALA A 412 -57.92 65.90 -36.94
N PRO A 413 -57.25 64.70 -37.03
CA PRO A 413 -57.56 63.53 -37.89
C PRO A 413 -57.49 62.12 -37.27
N ASN A 414 -58.00 61.13 -38.02
CA ASN A 414 -58.01 59.66 -37.82
C ASN A 414 -56.77 59.00 -38.55
N PRO A 415 -56.41 57.70 -38.38
CA PRO A 415 -57.20 56.56 -38.89
C PRO A 415 -57.27 55.25 -38.04
N GLU A 416 -58.39 54.56 -38.22
CA GLU A 416 -58.84 53.19 -37.86
C GLU A 416 -58.24 52.03 -38.74
N PRO A 417 -58.65 50.72 -38.65
CA PRO A 417 -59.26 49.88 -37.57
C PRO A 417 -58.70 48.41 -37.43
N ASN A 418 -59.33 47.64 -36.51
CA ASN A 418 -59.63 46.17 -36.40
C ASN A 418 -59.39 45.22 -37.63
N PRO A 419 -59.31 43.85 -37.50
CA PRO A 419 -60.19 42.99 -36.67
C PRO A 419 -59.70 41.64 -36.05
N GLU A 420 -60.64 41.02 -35.31
CA GLU A 420 -60.85 39.62 -34.85
C GLU A 420 -60.67 38.50 -35.92
N PRO A 421 -60.67 37.15 -35.63
CA PRO A 421 -61.74 36.45 -34.85
C PRO A 421 -61.47 35.09 -34.12
N THR A 422 -62.53 34.66 -33.41
CA THR A 422 -63.10 33.33 -33.06
C THR A 422 -62.49 32.00 -33.57
N ALA A 423 -62.69 30.92 -32.79
CA ALA A 423 -62.25 29.53 -33.06
C ALA A 423 -63.35 28.54 -33.49
N THR A 424 -62.95 27.40 -34.10
CA THR A 424 -63.78 26.19 -34.28
C THR A 424 -62.92 24.92 -34.37
N ALA A 425 -63.53 23.73 -34.23
CA ALA A 425 -62.86 22.41 -34.17
C ALA A 425 -63.03 21.57 -35.45
N THR A 426 -62.37 20.40 -35.55
CA THR A 426 -62.91 19.05 -35.95
C THR A 426 -61.77 18.00 -35.98
N THR A 427 -62.14 16.70 -35.98
CA THR A 427 -61.29 15.51 -35.78
C THR A 427 -61.00 14.73 -37.10
N GLU A 428 -60.13 13.71 -37.00
CA GLU A 428 -60.00 12.49 -37.83
C GLU A 428 -58.84 12.38 -38.85
N ALA A 429 -58.61 11.17 -39.37
CA ALA A 429 -57.31 10.55 -39.68
C ALA A 429 -57.19 10.09 -41.18
N PRO A 430 -56.17 9.34 -41.69
CA PRO A 430 -55.07 8.63 -41.01
C PRO A 430 -53.65 8.62 -41.69
N SER A 431 -52.76 7.83 -41.06
CA SER A 431 -51.44 7.26 -41.44
C SER A 431 -51.02 7.23 -42.94
N PRO A 432 -49.68 7.27 -43.21
CA PRO A 432 -48.97 6.01 -43.50
C PRO A 432 -47.64 5.80 -42.73
N GLU A 433 -47.13 4.57 -42.78
CA GLU A 433 -45.85 4.09 -42.22
C GLU A 433 -45.03 3.36 -43.36
N PRO A 434 -43.80 2.82 -43.16
CA PRO A 434 -42.52 3.53 -43.30
C PRO A 434 -41.58 3.00 -44.44
N ASN A 435 -40.27 3.29 -44.33
CA ASN A 435 -39.10 2.56 -44.88
C ASN A 435 -38.56 3.03 -46.28
N PRO A 436 -37.33 2.65 -46.71
CA PRO A 436 -36.01 2.91 -46.11
C PRO A 436 -35.01 3.67 -47.04
N SER A 437 -33.96 4.28 -46.47
CA SER A 437 -32.54 4.23 -46.92
C SER A 437 -31.66 4.96 -45.87
N ALA A 438 -30.50 4.48 -45.41
CA ALA A 438 -29.37 3.79 -46.04
C ALA A 438 -28.43 4.74 -46.83
N THR A 439 -27.54 5.44 -46.13
CA THR A 439 -26.50 6.31 -46.74
C THR A 439 -25.11 5.97 -46.20
N THR A 440 -24.40 5.16 -46.99
CA THR A 440 -22.97 5.17 -47.32
C THR A 440 -21.97 5.82 -46.35
N GLN A 441 -21.04 5.00 -45.86
CA GLN A 441 -19.82 5.40 -45.17
C GLN A 441 -18.81 6.06 -46.14
N ALA A 442 -18.12 7.12 -45.69
CA ALA A 442 -17.00 7.75 -46.40
C ALA A 442 -15.69 7.60 -45.57
N PRO A 443 -14.50 7.53 -46.19
CA PRO A 443 -13.31 7.00 -45.54
C PRO A 443 -12.56 7.97 -44.62
N ASN A 444 -11.82 7.38 -43.69
CA ASN A 444 -10.92 8.03 -42.74
C ASN A 444 -9.75 8.77 -43.42
N PRO A 445 -9.42 10.02 -43.02
CA PRO A 445 -8.16 10.67 -43.41
C PRO A 445 -6.96 10.10 -42.63
N GLU A 446 -5.85 9.81 -43.31
CA GLU A 446 -4.59 9.45 -42.64
C GLU A 446 -3.96 10.64 -41.89
N PRO A 447 -3.19 10.40 -40.81
CA PRO A 447 -2.59 11.44 -40.01
C PRO A 447 -1.41 12.12 -40.73
N ILE A 448 -1.44 13.45 -40.80
CA ILE A 448 -0.34 14.28 -41.33
C ILE A 448 0.80 14.31 -40.29
N PRO A 449 2.07 14.09 -40.66
CA PRO A 449 3.17 14.11 -39.72
C PRO A 449 3.53 15.54 -39.27
N SER A 450 3.52 15.77 -37.95
CA SER A 450 3.95 17.04 -37.35
C SER A 450 5.45 17.29 -37.52
N ALA A 451 5.82 18.41 -38.15
CA ALA A 451 7.21 18.79 -38.33
C ALA A 451 7.83 19.37 -37.05
N THR A 452 9.06 18.96 -36.72
CA THR A 452 9.82 19.46 -35.56
C THR A 452 10.62 20.70 -35.91
N THR A 453 10.19 21.88 -35.45
CA THR A 453 10.93 23.14 -35.66
C THR A 453 12.05 23.31 -34.62
N GLN A 454 13.30 23.06 -35.01
CA GLN A 454 14.47 23.28 -34.16
C GLN A 454 14.97 24.73 -34.32
N ALA A 455 15.17 25.45 -33.22
CA ALA A 455 15.81 26.78 -33.22
C ALA A 455 17.34 26.66 -33.11
N PRO A 456 18.13 27.47 -33.84
CA PRO A 456 19.58 27.35 -33.88
C PRO A 456 20.29 27.94 -32.65
N ALA A 457 21.48 27.41 -32.34
CA ALA A 457 22.34 27.89 -31.27
C ALA A 457 23.09 29.19 -31.65
N PRO A 458 23.42 30.06 -30.68
CA PRO A 458 24.19 31.28 -30.92
C PRO A 458 25.68 31.00 -31.19
N ALA A 459 26.29 31.80 -32.06
CA ALA A 459 27.72 31.74 -32.38
C ALA A 459 28.59 32.54 -31.37
N PRO A 460 29.86 32.18 -31.16
CA PRO A 460 30.78 32.92 -30.29
C PRO A 460 31.34 34.18 -30.98
N SER A 461 31.82 35.14 -30.16
CA SER A 461 32.54 36.35 -30.61
C SER A 461 33.87 36.49 -29.84
N PRO A 462 34.97 37.01 -30.45
CA PRO A 462 36.34 36.80 -29.94
C PRO A 462 37.01 38.04 -29.29
N SER A 463 38.29 37.89 -28.95
CA SER A 463 39.28 38.86 -28.39
C SER A 463 39.43 38.84 -26.86
N ALA A 464 40.58 39.11 -26.23
CA ALA A 464 41.82 39.72 -26.74
C ALA A 464 43.09 39.20 -26.02
N ASP A 465 44.28 39.54 -26.55
CA ASP A 465 45.60 39.25 -25.96
C ASP A 465 45.92 40.08 -24.69
N GLY A 466 46.78 39.54 -23.81
CA GLY A 466 47.35 40.21 -22.64
C GLY A 466 48.64 39.53 -22.18
N ASN A 467 49.64 40.31 -21.73
CA ASN A 467 51.05 39.87 -21.67
C ASN A 467 51.72 40.07 -20.28
N ALA A 468 52.79 39.30 -20.03
CA ALA A 468 53.75 39.39 -18.91
C ALA A 468 53.19 39.00 -17.50
N THR A 469 54.00 38.58 -16.49
CA THR A 469 55.47 38.49 -16.36
C THR A 469 55.89 37.28 -15.47
N ALA A 470 57.15 36.85 -15.54
CA ALA A 470 57.80 35.86 -14.63
C ALA A 470 58.53 36.59 -13.45
N PRO A 471 59.40 35.98 -12.59
CA PRO A 471 59.91 34.59 -12.51
C PRO A 471 60.12 34.02 -11.05
N SER A 472 60.88 32.89 -10.96
CA SER A 472 61.64 32.39 -9.78
C SER A 472 60.85 31.61 -8.68
N SER A 473 61.40 30.62 -7.95
CA SER A 473 62.78 30.05 -7.89
C SER A 473 62.75 28.53 -7.59
N ALA A 474 63.79 27.78 -7.94
CA ALA A 474 64.07 26.42 -7.41
C ALA A 474 64.96 26.48 -6.14
N PRO A 475 65.17 25.37 -5.41
CA PRO A 475 66.33 24.50 -5.68
C PRO A 475 66.12 22.98 -5.49
N ALA A 476 67.14 22.18 -5.85
CA ALA A 476 67.23 20.72 -5.63
C ALA A 476 67.92 20.37 -4.27
N PRO A 477 67.96 19.08 -3.85
CA PRO A 477 68.99 18.10 -4.26
C PRO A 477 68.36 16.78 -4.81
N ALA A 478 68.98 15.91 -5.62
CA ALA A 478 70.35 15.33 -5.71
C ALA A 478 70.63 14.18 -4.71
N GLY A 479 70.92 12.95 -5.19
CA GLY A 479 71.06 11.78 -4.29
C GLY A 479 71.39 10.38 -4.87
N SER A 480 72.53 10.22 -5.55
CA SER A 480 73.26 8.93 -5.77
C SER A 480 72.64 7.81 -6.66
N ALA A 481 73.48 6.84 -7.06
CA ALA A 481 73.19 5.73 -7.99
C ALA A 481 74.23 4.57 -7.89
N SER A 482 74.11 3.56 -8.78
CA SER A 482 75.00 2.39 -9.01
C SER A 482 74.86 1.20 -8.03
N ALA A 483 74.87 -0.11 -8.37
CA ALA A 483 74.81 -0.95 -9.60
C ALA A 483 75.97 -1.96 -9.80
N GLY A 484 75.65 -3.12 -10.41
CA GLY A 484 76.53 -4.26 -10.74
C GLY A 484 76.18 -5.55 -9.97
N ALA A 485 76.24 -6.78 -10.51
CA ALA A 485 76.52 -7.31 -11.87
C ALA A 485 75.92 -8.76 -12.01
N PRO A 486 76.26 -9.66 -12.98
CA PRO A 486 75.63 -9.66 -14.31
C PRO A 486 75.13 -11.03 -14.89
N SER A 487 74.21 -10.92 -15.86
CA SER A 487 74.05 -11.72 -17.12
C SER A 487 74.00 -13.27 -17.18
N ALA A 488 72.85 -13.81 -17.62
CA ALA A 488 72.63 -14.76 -18.74
C ALA A 488 71.10 -14.95 -18.94
N GLY A 489 70.49 -15.23 -20.11
CA GLY A 489 70.93 -15.29 -21.53
C GLY A 489 69.73 -15.73 -22.44
N SER A 490 69.74 -15.39 -23.74
CA SER A 490 68.63 -15.50 -24.74
C SER A 490 67.41 -14.57 -24.51
N GLY A 491 66.59 -14.16 -25.51
CA GLY A 491 66.59 -14.35 -26.97
C GLY A 491 65.31 -15.04 -27.48
N SER A 492 64.44 -14.48 -28.36
CA SER A 492 64.49 -13.22 -29.13
C SER A 492 63.10 -12.70 -29.58
N ALA A 493 63.03 -11.38 -29.85
CA ALA A 493 62.17 -10.66 -30.81
C ALA A 493 60.62 -10.77 -30.78
N LYS A 494 59.95 -9.63 -30.47
CA LYS A 494 59.16 -8.85 -31.47
C LYS A 494 58.83 -7.42 -31.00
N ASP A 495 58.40 -6.59 -31.94
CA ASP A 495 58.47 -5.12 -31.86
C ASP A 495 57.39 -4.41 -31.03
N ARG A 496 57.68 -3.14 -30.74
CA ARG A 496 56.75 -2.10 -30.29
C ARG A 496 56.78 -0.94 -31.30
N PRO A 497 55.83 -0.01 -31.24
CA PRO A 497 56.25 1.28 -30.69
C PRO A 497 55.46 1.69 -29.43
N ALA A 498 55.81 2.83 -28.85
CA ALA A 498 55.26 3.34 -27.59
C ALA A 498 55.08 4.86 -27.66
N LEU A 499 54.28 5.41 -26.73
CA LEU A 499 54.33 6.73 -26.06
C LEU A 499 52.88 7.19 -25.72
N ALA A 500 52.59 7.93 -24.65
CA ALA A 500 53.44 8.52 -23.61
C ALA A 500 52.79 8.45 -22.20
N ARG A 501 53.52 8.93 -21.17
CA ARG A 501 53.06 9.08 -19.76
C ARG A 501 52.77 10.55 -19.42
N THR A 502 51.70 10.77 -18.66
CA THR A 502 51.59 11.65 -17.46
C THR A 502 50.48 11.07 -16.58
N GLY A 503 50.27 11.38 -15.30
CA GLY A 503 50.99 12.21 -14.32
C GLY A 503 50.12 12.29 -13.05
N THR A 504 50.66 12.13 -11.84
CA THR A 504 49.87 11.75 -10.64
C THR A 504 49.65 12.87 -9.61
N SER A 505 48.41 12.94 -9.08
CA SER A 505 48.07 13.44 -7.71
C SER A 505 48.24 14.98 -7.48
N PRO A 506 47.70 15.62 -6.39
CA PRO A 506 47.40 15.04 -5.06
C PRO A 506 46.19 15.56 -4.20
N VAL A 507 45.87 14.78 -3.15
CA VAL A 507 45.56 15.17 -1.74
C VAL A 507 44.34 16.08 -1.37
N VAL A 508 43.36 15.46 -0.68
CA VAL A 508 42.67 15.84 0.60
C VAL A 508 41.99 17.22 0.77
N PRO A 509 40.71 17.22 1.20
CA PRO A 509 40.32 17.75 2.53
C PRO A 509 39.79 16.60 3.44
N ALA A 510 40.14 16.47 4.73
CA ALA A 510 40.15 17.41 5.86
C ALA A 510 38.77 17.56 6.55
N LEU A 511 38.69 17.10 7.79
CA LEU A 511 37.48 17.17 8.64
C LEU A 511 37.27 18.58 9.20
N LEU A 512 36.00 18.99 9.34
CA LEU A 512 35.35 19.59 10.54
C LEU A 512 33.96 20.14 10.16
N GLY A 513 32.95 20.01 11.03
CA GLY A 513 31.60 20.51 10.72
C GLY A 513 30.43 19.94 11.52
N SER A 514 30.61 19.54 12.78
CA SER A 514 29.55 18.97 13.63
C SER A 514 28.56 20.04 14.13
N GLY A 515 27.51 20.31 13.35
CA GLY A 515 26.45 21.26 13.70
C GLY A 515 25.20 20.62 14.32
N THR A 516 25.24 20.26 15.61
CA THR A 516 24.06 19.74 16.33
C THR A 516 23.08 20.86 16.67
N VAL A 517 21.95 20.94 15.95
CA VAL A 517 20.82 21.82 16.32
C VAL A 517 19.94 21.13 17.35
N LEU A 518 20.11 21.49 18.62
CA LEU A 518 19.24 21.05 19.71
C LEU A 518 17.92 21.85 19.70
N VAL A 519 16.92 21.37 18.96
CA VAL A 519 15.52 21.81 19.16
C VAL A 519 14.93 21.06 20.35
N GLY A 520 15.08 21.62 21.55
CA GLY A 520 14.44 21.11 22.75
C GLY A 520 12.95 21.43 22.76
N LEU A 521 12.09 20.42 22.56
CA LEU A 521 10.64 20.56 22.77
C LEU A 521 10.25 19.99 24.15
N ALA A 522 9.68 20.83 25.00
CA ALA A 522 9.41 20.49 26.40
C ALA A 522 8.18 19.58 26.56
N LEU A 523 8.37 18.40 27.16
CA LEU A 523 7.27 17.51 27.56
C LEU A 523 6.56 18.05 28.83
N LEU A 524 5.48 18.80 28.61
CA LEU A 524 4.54 19.16 29.68
C LEU A 524 3.78 17.93 30.19
N ARG A 525 4.30 17.31 31.26
CA ARG A 525 3.60 16.23 32.00
C ARG A 525 2.59 16.80 32.99
N ALA A 526 1.35 16.95 32.54
CA ALA A 526 0.16 17.14 33.37
C ALA A 526 -1.05 16.47 32.70
N HIS A 527 -1.99 15.83 33.40
CA HIS A 527 -2.06 15.53 34.83
C HIS A 527 -2.91 14.27 35.05
N SER A 528 -2.45 13.26 35.80
CA SER A 528 -3.25 12.09 36.15
C SER A 528 -3.97 12.29 37.49
N ARG A 529 -5.23 12.73 37.46
CA ARG A 529 -6.10 12.71 38.65
C ARG A 529 -7.48 12.14 38.33
N ARG A 530 -7.85 11.12 39.12
CA ARG A 530 -9.17 10.49 39.16
C ARG A 530 -10.26 11.50 39.51
N ARG A 531 -11.48 11.27 39.01
CA ARG A 531 -12.69 11.16 39.85
C ARG A 531 -13.85 10.57 39.05
N ASN A 532 -14.61 9.71 39.73
CA ASN A 532 -15.91 9.11 39.39
C ASN A 532 -16.07 8.64 37.94
#